data_AF-A0AA39K6P6-F1
#
_entry.id   AF-A0AA39K6P6-F1
#
_cell.length_a   1.000
_cell.length_b   1.000
_cell.length_c   1.000
_cell.angle_alpha   90.00
_cell.angle_beta   90.00
_cell.angle_gamma   90.00
#
_symmetry.space_group_name_H-M   'P 1'
#
loop_
_entity.id
_entity.type
_entity.pdbx_description
1 polymer ?
#
loop_
_entity_poly.entity_id
_entity_poly.type
_entity_poly.pdbx_seq_one_letter_code
_entity_poly.pdbx_strand_id
1 'polypeptide(L)'
;MLIPYLFALTTLVLCADARQPAELFDAFEDFIAGLLQPWSVAVSGKSSALSSDVIGRVNMMVTLNGIENNTEFLYGVPAKVMQANTTQIIGYPTNASVESLSIQHSVVSASVVFSMYHATMSLTTPLQVDLWLYFDDDLLISAYDLSIRNIPKAFSYLASVLSEQISHEMSVGNATDAASSRMAADICTAATEYCTGGNQQYDSYDSCFETLSRNVTMDSLDQSFCRYFVKDMVQSRPSIHCPSLGPSGGDTCFNANYAEETTTYPFSSSFVAANVSSGGTEGLSDGTIVELMRFDMQVIYPTTVAFYSISAFLYLLLLYVNGKGVDFLLVRFSKDYPALSFSNKRNVVTYCLNTFWTTVAFILQIVASPMLGGYYTWDRIGEARMAAVIISGLYKDRTPCGVSRRICTGSFQSLRPSQVLLTGSTILSIVKAGFLGARPPKQPLDP
;
A
#
# COMPACT_ATOMS: atom_id res chain seq x y z
N MET A 1 -9.06 -34.62 -12.18
CA MET A 1 -9.49 -34.35 -10.79
C MET A 1 -8.67 -33.27 -10.06
N LEU A 2 -7.59 -32.71 -10.63
CA LEU A 2 -6.68 -31.74 -9.97
C LEU A 2 -6.93 -30.25 -10.32
N ILE A 3 -7.72 -29.95 -11.36
CA ILE A 3 -7.93 -28.59 -11.89
C ILE A 3 -8.86 -27.69 -11.03
N PRO A 4 -9.98 -28.18 -10.44
CA PRO A 4 -10.84 -27.31 -9.63
C PRO A 4 -10.24 -26.92 -8.27
N TYR A 5 -9.15 -27.59 -7.86
CA TYR A 5 -8.38 -27.24 -6.67
C TYR A 5 -7.50 -26.01 -6.86
N LEU A 6 -7.03 -25.73 -8.08
CA LEU A 6 -6.17 -24.58 -8.37
C LEU A 6 -6.94 -23.25 -8.29
N PHE A 7 -8.23 -23.25 -8.69
CA PHE A 7 -9.05 -22.05 -8.77
C PHE A 7 -9.71 -21.61 -7.44
N ALA A 8 -9.97 -22.57 -6.55
CA ALA A 8 -10.39 -22.27 -5.18
C ALA A 8 -9.20 -21.79 -4.32
N LEU A 9 -7.98 -22.23 -4.66
CA LEU A 9 -6.76 -21.71 -4.03
C LEU A 9 -6.50 -20.26 -4.49
N THR A 10 -6.69 -19.92 -5.77
CA THR A 10 -6.45 -18.55 -6.25
C THR A 10 -7.47 -17.53 -5.74
N THR A 11 -8.73 -17.90 -5.52
CA THR A 11 -9.73 -16.99 -4.95
C THR A 11 -9.66 -16.86 -3.42
N LEU A 12 -9.15 -17.87 -2.70
CA LEU A 12 -8.79 -17.72 -1.28
C LEU A 12 -7.48 -16.94 -1.10
N VAL A 13 -6.53 -17.06 -2.04
CA VAL A 13 -5.29 -16.25 -2.06
C VAL A 13 -5.59 -14.78 -2.35
N LEU A 14 -6.55 -14.47 -3.24
CA LEU A 14 -7.01 -13.10 -3.49
C LEU A 14 -7.72 -12.42 -2.29
N CYS A 15 -8.08 -13.17 -1.24
CA CYS A 15 -8.53 -12.62 0.04
C CYS A 15 -7.54 -12.86 1.20
N ALA A 16 -6.38 -13.47 0.93
CA ALA A 16 -5.37 -13.79 1.94
C ALA A 16 -4.21 -12.78 1.97
N ASP A 17 -4.05 -11.91 0.98
CA ASP A 17 -3.05 -10.83 1.02
C ASP A 17 -3.57 -9.57 1.73
N ALA A 18 -4.56 -9.72 2.62
CA ALA A 18 -4.75 -8.75 3.68
C ALA A 18 -3.62 -8.95 4.70
N ARG A 19 -2.43 -8.42 4.38
CA ARG A 19 -1.33 -8.26 5.34
C ARG A 19 -1.91 -7.67 6.62
N GLN A 20 -1.55 -8.25 7.76
CA GLN A 20 -2.07 -7.74 9.01
C GLN A 20 -1.53 -6.32 9.21
N PRO A 21 -2.35 -5.34 9.60
CA PRO A 21 -1.87 -3.98 9.88
C PRO A 21 -0.70 -3.93 10.87
N ALA A 22 -0.57 -4.95 11.72
CA ALA A 22 0.58 -5.13 12.62
C ALA A 22 1.91 -5.34 11.87
N GLU A 23 1.96 -6.15 10.80
CA GLU A 23 3.20 -6.39 10.05
C GLU A 23 3.70 -5.12 9.35
N LEU A 24 2.78 -4.32 8.82
CA LEU A 24 3.09 -3.03 8.21
C LEU A 24 3.47 -1.97 9.25
N PHE A 25 2.88 -2.04 10.44
CA PHE A 25 3.29 -1.20 11.55
C PHE A 25 4.72 -1.52 11.99
N ASP A 26 5.07 -2.80 12.15
CA ASP A 26 6.42 -3.24 12.49
C ASP A 26 7.43 -2.79 11.42
N ALA A 27 7.12 -2.97 10.13
CA ALA A 27 7.96 -2.53 9.02
C ALA A 27 8.12 -0.99 8.97
N PHE A 28 7.06 -0.25 9.31
CA PHE A 28 7.13 1.20 9.47
C PHE A 28 8.00 1.62 10.66
N GLU A 29 7.88 0.96 11.81
CA GLU A 29 8.75 1.24 12.97
C GLU A 29 10.21 0.95 12.66
N ASP A 30 10.51 -0.15 11.97
CA ASP A 30 11.87 -0.49 11.51
C ASP A 30 12.43 0.57 10.55
N PHE A 31 11.60 1.07 9.63
CA PHE A 31 11.98 2.18 8.74
C PHE A 31 12.35 3.43 9.53
N ILE A 32 11.51 3.84 10.50
CA ILE A 32 11.77 5.01 11.36
C ILE A 32 13.03 4.79 12.20
N ALA A 33 13.22 3.60 12.78
CA ALA A 33 14.42 3.26 13.54
C ALA A 33 15.69 3.36 12.69
N GLY A 34 15.64 2.94 11.43
CA GLY A 34 16.73 3.11 10.47
C GLY A 34 17.08 4.58 10.23
N LEU A 35 16.08 5.47 10.14
CA LEU A 35 16.32 6.91 10.00
C LEU A 35 17.00 7.52 11.24
N LEU A 36 16.73 7.00 12.44
CA LEU A 36 17.39 7.41 13.69
C LEU A 36 18.82 6.86 13.83
N GLN A 37 19.16 5.80 13.09
CA GLN A 37 20.50 5.19 13.07
C GLN A 37 21.07 5.12 11.66
N PRO A 38 21.23 6.26 10.97
CA PRO A 38 21.48 6.29 9.53
C PRO A 38 22.87 5.76 9.15
N TRP A 39 23.83 5.76 10.09
CA TRP A 39 25.23 5.39 9.84
C TRP A 39 25.41 3.95 9.35
N SER A 40 24.70 2.98 9.94
CA SER A 40 24.84 1.56 9.57
C SER A 40 24.37 1.29 8.14
N VAL A 41 23.28 1.94 7.73
CA VAL A 41 22.71 1.84 6.39
C VAL A 41 23.57 2.60 5.38
N ALA A 42 23.99 3.82 5.71
CA ALA A 42 24.83 4.64 4.84
C ALA A 42 26.18 3.98 4.51
N VAL A 43 26.83 3.34 5.48
CA VAL A 43 28.13 2.66 5.26
C VAL A 43 27.96 1.36 4.48
N SER A 44 26.89 0.60 4.74
CA SER A 44 26.65 -0.65 4.01
C SER A 44 26.15 -0.43 2.58
N GLY A 45 25.57 0.74 2.29
CA GLY A 45 24.94 1.08 1.02
C GLY A 45 23.69 0.23 0.73
N LYS A 46 23.15 -0.48 1.73
CA LYS A 46 22.04 -1.41 1.59
C LYS A 46 20.96 -1.08 2.61
N SER A 47 19.82 -0.60 2.14
CA SER A 47 18.63 -0.50 2.97
C SER A 47 17.91 -1.85 3.02
N SER A 48 17.51 -2.29 4.22
CA SER A 48 16.61 -3.42 4.42
C SER A 48 15.14 -3.01 4.43
N ALA A 49 14.84 -1.72 4.30
CA ALA A 49 13.49 -1.16 4.35
C ALA A 49 12.96 -0.69 2.98
N LEU A 50 13.82 -0.64 1.94
CA LEU A 50 13.47 -0.14 0.62
C LEU A 50 13.55 -1.27 -0.42
N SER A 51 12.62 -1.28 -1.37
CA SER A 51 12.70 -2.17 -2.54
C SER A 51 13.83 -1.73 -3.47
N SER A 52 14.29 -2.61 -4.36
CA SER A 52 15.37 -2.28 -5.31
C SER A 52 15.00 -1.17 -6.30
N ASP A 53 13.72 -1.12 -6.67
CA ASP A 53 13.13 -0.21 -7.66
C ASP A 53 12.34 0.94 -7.01
N VAL A 54 12.62 1.24 -5.73
CA VAL A 54 11.87 2.24 -4.97
C VAL A 54 11.80 3.60 -5.68
N ILE A 55 10.61 4.20 -5.67
CA ILE A 55 10.38 5.57 -6.15
C ILE A 55 10.07 6.45 -4.94
N GLY A 56 10.96 7.39 -4.64
CA GLY A 56 10.76 8.38 -3.60
C GLY A 56 10.42 9.74 -4.20
N ARG A 57 9.47 10.46 -3.63
CA ARG A 57 9.28 11.89 -3.87
C ARG A 57 9.45 12.65 -2.57
N VAL A 58 10.14 13.78 -2.62
CA VAL A 58 10.38 14.66 -1.47
C VAL A 58 9.90 16.04 -1.88
N ASN A 59 9.00 16.68 -1.14
CA ASN A 59 8.36 17.93 -1.56
C ASN A 59 9.30 19.13 -1.85
N MET A 60 10.57 19.05 -1.43
CA MET A 60 11.60 20.07 -1.67
C MET A 60 12.64 19.66 -2.72
N MET A 61 12.52 18.47 -3.30
CA MET A 61 13.42 17.93 -4.32
C MET A 61 12.61 17.24 -5.43
N VAL A 62 13.30 16.77 -6.46
CA VAL A 62 12.69 15.92 -7.48
C VAL A 62 12.50 14.49 -6.99
N THR A 63 11.89 13.67 -7.85
CA THR A 63 11.75 12.22 -7.68
C THR A 63 13.12 11.51 -7.65
N LEU A 64 13.31 10.67 -6.64
CA LEU A 64 14.46 9.79 -6.45
C LEU A 64 14.10 8.38 -6.96
N ASN A 65 14.84 7.91 -7.97
CA ASN A 65 14.59 6.61 -8.59
C ASN A 65 15.65 5.59 -8.15
N GLY A 66 15.20 4.40 -7.76
CA GLY A 66 16.05 3.26 -7.41
C GLY A 66 16.62 3.33 -6.00
N ILE A 67 17.01 2.18 -5.46
CA ILE A 67 17.45 2.05 -4.07
C ILE A 67 18.67 2.89 -3.73
N GLU A 68 19.60 3.11 -4.66
CA GLU A 68 20.83 3.85 -4.40
C GLU A 68 20.56 5.33 -4.13
N ASN A 69 19.76 5.99 -4.97
CA ASN A 69 19.41 7.42 -4.79
C ASN A 69 18.63 7.63 -3.48
N ASN A 70 17.66 6.75 -3.20
CA ASN A 70 16.83 6.84 -2.01
C ASN A 70 17.63 6.55 -0.73
N THR A 71 18.54 5.57 -0.77
CA THR A 71 19.41 5.23 0.38
C THR A 71 20.37 6.37 0.72
N GLU A 72 20.99 6.97 -0.30
CA GLU A 72 21.90 8.10 -0.12
C GLU A 72 21.18 9.33 0.42
N PHE A 73 19.94 9.59 0.00
CA PHE A 73 19.16 10.69 0.55
C PHE A 73 18.70 10.42 2.00
N LEU A 74 17.98 9.32 2.22
CA LEU A 74 17.33 9.03 3.51
C LEU A 74 18.33 8.72 4.63
N TYR A 75 19.44 8.04 4.31
CA TYR A 75 20.44 7.62 5.30
C TYR A 75 21.79 8.31 5.10
N GLY A 76 22.22 8.55 3.86
CA GLY A 76 23.51 9.16 3.58
C GLY A 76 23.61 10.61 4.07
N VAL A 77 22.61 11.45 3.78
CA VAL A 77 22.58 12.86 4.23
C VAL A 77 22.68 12.98 5.76
N PRO A 78 21.78 12.40 6.57
CA PRO A 78 21.87 12.54 8.02
C PRO A 78 23.16 11.92 8.58
N ALA A 79 23.65 10.81 8.01
CA ALA A 79 24.94 10.23 8.38
C ALA A 79 26.12 11.19 8.15
N LYS A 80 26.10 11.99 7.08
CA LYS A 80 27.14 13.01 6.81
C LYS A 80 27.03 14.19 7.74
N VAL A 81 25.82 14.68 7.99
CA VAL A 81 25.55 15.75 8.95
C VAL A 81 26.07 15.37 10.36
N MET A 82 25.91 14.10 10.77
CA MET A 82 26.46 13.58 12.04
C MET A 82 27.98 13.70 12.17
N GLN A 83 28.72 13.64 11.06
CA GLN A 83 30.19 13.70 11.04
C GLN A 83 30.75 15.10 10.77
N ALA A 84 29.88 16.08 10.51
CA ALA A 84 30.31 17.42 10.18
C ALA A 84 30.98 18.08 11.41
N ASN A 85 32.19 18.61 11.20
CA ASN A 85 32.95 19.33 12.25
C ASN A 85 32.60 20.82 12.32
N THR A 86 31.65 21.25 11.52
CA THR A 86 31.29 22.64 11.29
C THR A 86 29.77 22.76 11.42
N THR A 87 29.26 23.92 11.84
CA THR A 87 27.82 24.11 12.12
C THR A 87 26.92 23.89 10.90
N GLN A 88 26.20 22.78 10.87
CA GLN A 88 25.26 22.44 9.79
C GLN A 88 23.90 23.11 10.03
N ILE A 89 23.29 23.60 8.94
CA ILE A 89 21.97 24.24 9.00
C ILE A 89 20.88 23.19 9.20
N ILE A 90 21.05 22.01 8.64
CA ILE A 90 20.18 20.85 8.90
C ILE A 90 20.78 20.03 10.05
N GLY A 91 19.91 19.52 10.91
CA GLY A 91 20.29 18.56 11.96
C GLY A 91 20.19 17.12 11.46
N TYR A 92 20.52 16.18 12.33
CA TYR A 92 20.22 14.76 12.11
C TYR A 92 19.21 14.26 13.14
N PRO A 93 18.33 13.31 12.78
CA PRO A 93 17.28 12.86 13.69
C PRO A 93 17.89 12.00 14.81
N THR A 94 17.46 12.25 16.06
CA THR A 94 17.89 11.50 17.26
C THR A 94 16.75 10.80 17.97
N ASN A 95 15.52 11.27 17.72
CA ASN A 95 14.30 10.69 18.23
C ASN A 95 13.15 10.98 17.25
N ALA A 96 12.07 10.21 17.34
CA ALA A 96 10.86 10.39 16.54
C ALA A 96 9.60 10.17 17.39
N SER A 97 8.57 10.99 17.18
CA SER A 97 7.22 10.74 17.69
C SER A 97 6.22 10.67 16.55
N VAL A 98 5.40 9.63 16.53
CA VAL A 98 4.34 9.45 15.54
C VAL A 98 3.08 10.16 16.05
N GLU A 99 2.72 11.28 15.42
CA GLU A 99 1.58 12.12 15.82
C GLU A 99 0.26 11.60 15.24
N SER A 100 0.31 11.07 14.01
CA SER A 100 -0.82 10.41 13.37
C SER A 100 -0.33 9.25 12.53
N LEU A 101 -1.15 8.20 12.46
CA LEU A 101 -0.87 6.99 11.70
C LEU A 101 -2.20 6.42 11.18
N SER A 102 -2.20 6.06 9.92
CA SER A 102 -3.27 5.31 9.26
C SER A 102 -2.65 4.23 8.41
N ILE A 103 -3.05 2.98 8.63
CA ILE A 103 -2.63 1.83 7.85
C ILE A 103 -3.84 1.30 7.12
N GLN A 104 -3.76 1.24 5.80
CA GLN A 104 -4.83 0.73 4.95
C GLN A 104 -4.24 -0.09 3.81
N HIS A 105 -4.55 -1.39 3.78
CA HIS A 105 -3.90 -2.34 2.86
C HIS A 105 -2.39 -2.19 2.96
N SER A 106 -1.66 -2.10 1.84
CA SER A 106 -0.20 -1.92 1.80
C SER A 106 0.27 -0.47 1.94
N VAL A 107 -0.63 0.47 2.28
CA VAL A 107 -0.28 1.88 2.43
C VAL A 107 -0.24 2.28 3.90
N VAL A 108 0.84 2.95 4.29
CA VAL A 108 0.99 3.63 5.56
C VAL A 108 1.02 5.14 5.32
N SER A 109 0.10 5.86 5.95
CA SER A 109 0.12 7.32 6.03
C SER A 109 0.45 7.72 7.46
N ALA A 110 1.50 8.52 7.64
CA ALA A 110 1.95 8.93 8.97
C ALA A 110 2.38 10.39 8.99
N SER A 111 2.16 11.06 10.12
CA SER A 111 2.81 12.32 10.46
C SER A 111 3.79 12.05 11.60
N VAL A 112 5.08 12.26 11.35
CA VAL A 112 6.16 12.00 12.30
C VAL A 112 6.87 13.30 12.64
N VAL A 113 7.09 13.55 13.93
CA VAL A 113 7.92 14.66 14.40
C VAL A 113 9.28 14.12 14.82
N PHE A 114 10.30 14.46 14.05
CA PHE A 114 11.68 14.12 14.35
C PHE A 114 12.32 15.18 15.25
N SER A 115 13.09 14.73 16.24
CA SER A 115 13.97 15.57 17.05
C SER A 115 15.32 15.69 16.34
N MET A 116 15.53 16.80 15.64
CA MET A 116 16.73 17.09 14.86
C MET A 116 17.80 17.70 15.75
N TYR A 117 18.95 17.05 15.87
CA TYR A 117 20.05 17.50 16.71
C TYR A 117 21.13 18.20 15.88
N HIS A 118 21.59 19.34 16.38
CA HIS A 118 22.68 20.15 15.82
C HIS A 118 23.87 20.10 16.79
N ALA A 119 24.87 19.29 16.46
CA ALA A 119 25.94 18.91 17.39
C ALA A 119 26.77 20.10 17.87
N THR A 120 27.08 21.07 17.01
CA THR A 120 27.95 22.21 17.33
C THR A 120 27.38 23.11 18.42
N MET A 121 26.05 23.20 18.54
CA MET A 121 25.37 24.05 19.53
C MET A 121 24.63 23.24 20.60
N SER A 122 24.67 21.90 20.54
CA SER A 122 23.85 21.03 21.39
C SER A 122 22.36 21.39 21.36
N LEU A 123 21.88 21.84 20.19
CA LEU A 123 20.51 22.30 19.97
C LEU A 123 19.66 21.17 19.39
N THR A 124 18.46 20.97 19.92
CA THR A 124 17.46 20.06 19.34
C THR A 124 16.28 20.86 18.82
N THR A 125 15.88 20.64 17.58
CA THR A 125 14.73 21.30 16.94
C THR A 125 13.73 20.27 16.40
N PRO A 126 12.42 20.52 16.50
CA PRO A 126 11.41 19.61 15.96
C PRO A 126 11.26 19.81 14.44
N LEU A 127 11.21 18.71 13.69
CA LEU A 127 10.89 18.70 12.26
C LEU A 127 9.73 17.75 12.00
N GLN A 128 8.61 18.28 11.54
CA GLN A 128 7.45 17.47 11.20
C GLN A 128 7.49 17.05 9.74
N VAL A 129 7.35 15.74 9.51
CA VAL A 129 7.38 15.10 8.20
C VAL A 129 6.10 14.28 8.04
N ASP A 130 5.36 14.55 6.96
CA ASP A 130 4.26 13.68 6.53
C ASP A 130 4.81 12.65 5.55
N LEU A 131 4.40 11.40 5.73
CA LEU A 131 4.82 10.26 4.95
C LEU A 131 3.61 9.55 4.38
N TRP A 132 3.66 9.28 3.08
CA TRP A 132 2.88 8.22 2.45
C TRP A 132 3.87 7.16 2.00
N LEU A 133 3.69 5.93 2.49
CA LEU A 133 4.55 4.80 2.17
C LEU A 133 3.68 3.71 1.56
N TYR A 134 4.12 3.16 0.44
CA TYR A 134 3.54 1.96 -0.15
C TYR A 134 4.55 0.82 0.04
N PHE A 135 4.08 -0.25 0.67
CA PHE A 135 4.84 -1.47 0.90
C PHE A 135 4.51 -2.50 -0.18
N ASP A 136 5.53 -3.18 -0.69
CA ASP A 136 5.35 -4.32 -1.56
C ASP A 136 5.05 -5.61 -0.78
N ASP A 137 4.95 -6.73 -1.51
CA ASP A 137 4.68 -8.04 -0.92
C ASP A 137 5.80 -8.54 0.00
N ASP A 138 7.00 -7.98 -0.07
CA ASP A 138 8.14 -8.32 0.79
C ASP A 138 8.23 -7.42 2.04
N LEU A 139 7.23 -6.56 2.27
CA LEU A 139 7.20 -5.53 3.31
C LEU A 139 8.34 -4.51 3.17
N LEU A 140 8.80 -4.28 1.94
CA LEU A 140 9.74 -3.23 1.60
C LEU A 140 8.99 -2.03 1.02
N ILE A 141 9.46 -0.82 1.32
CA ILE A 141 8.90 0.40 0.75
C ILE A 141 9.30 0.47 -0.72
N SER A 142 8.31 0.36 -1.61
CA SER A 142 8.51 0.47 -3.07
C SER A 142 8.08 1.83 -3.62
N ALA A 143 7.28 2.58 -2.87
CA ALA A 143 7.07 3.99 -3.15
C ALA A 143 6.90 4.81 -1.87
N TYR A 144 7.40 6.04 -1.88
CA TYR A 144 7.09 6.99 -0.81
C TYR A 144 6.91 8.42 -1.31
N ASP A 145 6.02 9.16 -0.66
CA ASP A 145 5.86 10.60 -0.80
C ASP A 145 6.10 11.26 0.56
N LEU A 146 7.19 12.00 0.65
CA LEU A 146 7.68 12.65 1.87
C LEU A 146 7.48 14.15 1.74
N SER A 147 6.69 14.72 2.65
CA SER A 147 6.46 16.15 2.70
C SER A 147 6.94 16.71 4.03
N ILE A 148 7.94 17.59 3.99
CA ILE A 148 8.41 18.25 5.20
C ILE A 148 7.59 19.50 5.44
N ARG A 149 6.92 19.57 6.59
CA ARG A 149 6.00 20.66 6.93
C ARG A 149 6.76 21.90 7.36
N ASN A 150 6.23 23.06 6.97
CA ASN A 150 6.70 24.38 7.43
C ASN A 150 8.20 24.63 7.19
N ILE A 151 8.82 24.02 6.18
CA ILE A 151 10.27 24.18 5.92
C ILE A 151 10.74 25.62 5.88
N PRO A 152 10.07 26.56 5.17
CA PRO A 152 10.52 27.95 5.17
C PRO A 152 10.62 28.54 6.58
N LYS A 153 9.65 28.24 7.46
CA LYS A 153 9.66 28.68 8.86
C LYS A 153 10.75 27.98 9.68
N ALA A 154 10.89 26.67 9.51
CA ALA A 154 11.93 25.89 10.19
C ALA A 154 13.32 26.44 9.85
N PHE A 155 13.54 26.74 8.57
CA PHE A 155 14.80 27.31 8.11
C PHE A 155 15.02 28.73 8.62
N SER A 156 14.06 29.65 8.49
CA SER A 156 14.23 31.02 9.02
C SER A 156 14.53 31.02 10.52
N TYR A 157 13.93 30.09 11.27
CA TYR A 157 14.24 29.86 12.67
C TYR A 157 15.67 29.37 12.87
N LEU A 158 16.10 28.34 12.15
CA LEU A 158 17.44 27.77 12.25
C LEU A 158 18.52 28.77 11.82
N ALA A 159 18.31 29.49 10.72
CA ALA A 159 19.21 30.54 10.26
C ALA A 159 19.42 31.61 11.34
N SER A 160 18.36 32.01 12.03
CA SER A 160 18.44 32.97 13.15
C SER A 160 19.22 32.40 14.34
N VAL A 161 18.87 31.19 14.81
CA VAL A 161 19.47 30.59 16.01
C VAL A 161 20.93 30.18 15.79
N LEU A 162 21.28 29.71 14.59
CA LEU A 162 22.64 29.27 14.26
C LEU A 162 23.54 30.42 13.79
N SER A 163 22.97 31.61 13.51
CA SER A 163 23.70 32.72 12.86
C SER A 163 24.97 33.15 13.60
N GLU A 164 24.93 33.30 14.93
CA GLU A 164 26.09 33.75 15.71
C GLU A 164 27.25 32.75 15.63
N GLN A 165 26.95 31.47 15.81
CA GLN A 165 27.93 30.39 15.72
C GLN A 165 28.51 30.29 14.31
N ILE A 166 27.66 30.39 13.28
CA ILE A 166 28.10 30.39 11.88
C ILE A 166 28.97 31.61 11.59
N SER A 167 28.56 32.81 12.01
CA SER A 167 29.33 34.04 11.82
C SER A 167 30.70 33.97 12.48
N HIS A 168 30.78 33.37 13.68
CA HIS A 168 32.04 33.13 14.37
C HIS A 168 32.93 32.14 13.61
N GLU A 169 32.39 31.00 13.17
CA GLU A 169 33.13 29.99 12.38
C GLU A 169 33.63 30.54 11.03
N MET A 170 32.83 31.38 10.38
CA MET A 170 33.11 31.91 9.04
C MET A 170 33.81 33.27 9.04
N SER A 171 33.94 33.93 10.20
CA SER A 171 34.46 35.30 10.31
C SER A 171 33.69 36.32 9.45
N VAL A 172 32.36 36.17 9.35
CA VAL A 172 31.47 37.09 8.60
C VAL A 172 30.71 38.02 9.56
N GLY A 173 30.58 39.30 9.19
CA GLY A 173 30.08 40.35 10.08
C GLY A 173 28.55 40.53 10.16
N ASN A 174 27.76 39.82 9.33
CA ASN A 174 26.30 39.92 9.30
C ASN A 174 25.64 38.56 9.52
N ALA A 175 24.72 38.49 10.49
CA ALA A 175 24.02 37.27 10.93
C ALA A 175 23.05 36.71 9.87
N THR A 176 22.38 37.55 9.09
CA THR A 176 21.42 37.10 8.08
C THR A 176 22.11 36.48 6.85
N ASP A 177 23.25 37.04 6.46
CA ASP A 177 24.08 36.52 5.37
C ASP A 177 24.87 35.27 5.80
N ALA A 178 24.98 35.01 7.11
CA ALA A 178 25.78 33.92 7.65
C ALA A 178 25.24 32.55 7.21
N ALA A 179 23.94 32.31 7.31
CA ALA A 179 23.34 31.04 6.88
C ALA A 179 23.48 30.82 5.36
N SER A 180 23.26 31.85 4.54
CA SER A 180 23.45 31.78 3.08
C SER A 180 24.91 31.54 2.71
N SER A 181 25.81 32.27 3.36
CA SER A 181 27.25 32.10 3.19
C SER A 181 27.66 30.69 3.58
N ARG A 182 27.08 30.14 4.65
CA ARG A 182 27.42 28.80 5.10
C ARG A 182 26.95 27.73 4.14
N MET A 183 25.72 27.84 3.65
CA MET A 183 25.19 26.97 2.63
C MET A 183 26.09 26.96 1.39
N ALA A 184 26.47 28.15 0.90
CA ALA A 184 27.39 28.29 -0.22
C ALA A 184 28.77 27.66 0.08
N ALA A 185 29.34 27.92 1.26
CA ALA A 185 30.63 27.36 1.66
C ALA A 185 30.62 25.83 1.71
N ASP A 186 29.59 25.23 2.32
CA ASP A 186 29.48 23.78 2.42
C ASP A 186 29.30 23.13 1.03
N ILE A 187 28.46 23.71 0.16
CA ILE A 187 28.26 23.24 -1.23
C ILE A 187 29.57 23.35 -2.02
N CYS A 188 30.26 24.49 -1.95
CA CYS A 188 31.50 24.71 -2.71
C CYS A 188 32.65 23.86 -2.20
N THR A 189 32.71 23.57 -0.90
CA THR A 189 33.65 22.60 -0.34
C THR A 189 33.40 21.22 -0.93
N ALA A 190 32.16 20.73 -0.88
CA ALA A 190 31.82 19.42 -1.44
C ALA A 190 32.06 19.35 -2.97
N ALA A 191 31.71 20.41 -3.71
CA ALA A 191 31.94 20.50 -5.14
C ALA A 191 33.43 20.45 -5.49
N THR A 192 34.27 21.20 -4.78
CA THR A 192 35.72 21.21 -5.07
C THR A 192 36.43 19.94 -4.62
N GLU A 193 35.94 19.28 -3.57
CA GLU A 193 36.50 18.04 -3.06
C GLU A 193 36.15 16.82 -3.92
N TYR A 194 34.87 16.68 -4.30
CA TYR A 194 34.36 15.45 -4.93
C TYR A 194 34.03 15.60 -6.41
N CYS A 195 33.73 16.81 -6.88
CA CYS A 195 33.37 17.09 -8.27
C CYS A 195 34.61 17.57 -9.04
N THR A 196 35.50 16.64 -9.36
CA THR A 196 36.75 16.89 -10.06
C THR A 196 36.79 16.19 -11.43
N GLY A 197 37.76 16.56 -12.28
CA GLY A 197 37.92 15.97 -13.61
C GLY A 197 36.68 16.18 -14.49
N GLY A 198 36.14 15.10 -15.06
CA GLY A 198 34.93 15.16 -15.89
C GLY A 198 33.65 15.58 -15.14
N ASN A 199 33.66 15.57 -13.81
CA ASN A 199 32.54 15.99 -12.98
C ASN A 199 32.69 17.44 -12.47
N GLN A 200 33.73 18.17 -12.88
CA GLN A 200 33.97 19.53 -12.41
C GLN A 200 32.83 20.49 -12.78
N GLN A 201 32.29 21.16 -11.77
CA GLN A 201 31.16 22.09 -11.92
C GLN A 201 31.55 23.57 -11.88
N TYR A 202 32.69 23.87 -11.26
CA TYR A 202 33.19 25.22 -11.04
C TYR A 202 34.71 25.24 -11.25
N ASP A 203 35.24 26.35 -11.76
CA ASP A 203 36.68 26.51 -12.00
C ASP A 203 37.49 26.50 -10.70
N SER A 204 36.92 27.05 -9.63
CA SER A 204 37.53 27.15 -8.30
C SER A 204 36.48 27.29 -7.19
N TYR A 205 36.92 27.15 -5.94
CA TYR A 205 36.09 27.44 -4.77
C TYR A 205 35.52 28.87 -4.80
N ASP A 206 36.36 29.87 -5.09
CA ASP A 206 35.93 31.28 -5.12
C ASP A 206 34.89 31.54 -6.21
N SER A 207 35.05 30.93 -7.39
CA SER A 207 34.07 31.00 -8.48
C SER A 207 32.72 30.39 -8.07
N CYS A 208 32.75 29.25 -7.38
CA CYS A 208 31.56 28.63 -6.83
C CYS A 208 30.89 29.54 -5.78
N PHE A 209 31.67 30.04 -4.82
CA PHE A 209 31.16 30.83 -3.71
C PHE A 209 30.56 32.15 -4.20
N GLU A 210 31.21 32.84 -5.14
CA GLU A 210 30.70 34.07 -5.76
C GLU A 210 29.38 33.81 -6.52
N THR A 211 29.25 32.67 -7.18
CA THR A 211 28.04 32.29 -7.91
C THR A 211 26.88 31.99 -6.96
N LEU A 212 27.12 31.21 -5.90
CA LEU A 212 26.07 30.81 -4.96
C LEU A 212 25.69 31.96 -4.02
N SER A 213 26.65 32.73 -3.49
CA SER A 213 26.37 33.84 -2.57
C SER A 213 25.48 34.94 -3.16
N ARG A 214 25.48 35.12 -4.48
CA ARG A 214 24.61 36.06 -5.19
C ARG A 214 23.19 35.54 -5.46
N ASN A 215 23.01 34.21 -5.42
CA ASN A 215 21.78 33.53 -5.87
C ASN A 215 21.07 32.76 -4.76
N VAL A 216 21.64 32.67 -3.55
CA VAL A 216 20.98 32.06 -2.39
C VAL A 216 20.02 33.09 -1.79
N THR A 217 18.77 33.07 -2.22
CA THR A 217 17.67 33.74 -1.52
C THR A 217 17.04 32.77 -0.54
N MET A 218 16.86 33.20 0.71
CA MET A 218 16.23 32.39 1.76
C MET A 218 14.70 32.36 1.68
N ASP A 219 14.14 33.16 0.79
CA ASP A 219 12.69 33.34 0.63
C ASP A 219 12.06 32.31 -0.30
N SER A 220 12.88 31.49 -0.96
CA SER A 220 12.46 30.48 -1.91
C SER A 220 13.11 29.15 -1.54
N LEU A 221 12.33 28.07 -1.60
CA LEU A 221 12.81 26.68 -1.57
C LEU A 221 13.56 26.35 -2.87
N ASP A 222 14.47 27.24 -3.26
CA ASP A 222 15.16 27.26 -4.54
C ASP A 222 16.14 26.09 -4.66
N GLN A 223 16.76 26.01 -5.85
CA GLN A 223 17.89 25.15 -6.16
C GLN A 223 18.95 25.09 -5.05
N SER A 224 19.17 26.19 -4.32
CA SER A 224 20.11 26.28 -3.19
C SER A 224 19.84 25.24 -2.10
N PHE A 225 18.57 25.02 -1.75
CA PHE A 225 18.19 24.01 -0.75
C PHE A 225 18.43 22.61 -1.27
N CYS A 226 17.96 22.32 -2.48
CA CYS A 226 18.22 21.04 -3.11
C CYS A 226 19.73 20.74 -3.18
N ARG A 227 20.54 21.72 -3.60
CA ARG A 227 22.02 21.62 -3.63
C ARG A 227 22.60 21.36 -2.25
N TYR A 228 22.05 21.98 -1.20
CA TYR A 228 22.51 21.77 0.17
C TYR A 228 22.27 20.35 0.66
N PHE A 229 21.19 19.69 0.27
CA PHE A 229 20.98 18.26 0.55
C PHE A 229 21.86 17.37 -0.33
N VAL A 230 21.93 17.66 -1.63
CA VAL A 230 22.70 16.85 -2.58
C VAL A 230 24.21 16.91 -2.30
N LYS A 231 24.72 17.98 -1.65
CA LYS A 231 26.13 18.10 -1.26
C LYS A 231 26.59 16.91 -0.40
N ASP A 232 25.71 16.34 0.40
CA ASP A 232 26.04 15.23 1.30
C ASP A 232 25.94 13.88 0.58
N MET A 233 25.42 13.86 -0.65
CA MET A 233 25.31 12.67 -1.50
C MET A 233 26.48 12.53 -2.49
N VAL A 234 27.16 13.64 -2.85
CA VAL A 234 28.19 13.63 -3.92
C VAL A 234 29.35 12.69 -3.66
N GLN A 235 29.75 12.50 -2.40
CA GLN A 235 30.87 11.61 -2.07
C GLN A 235 30.59 10.15 -2.46
N SER A 236 29.32 9.71 -2.37
CA SER A 236 28.94 8.33 -2.67
C SER A 236 29.01 8.05 -4.17
N ARG A 237 28.45 8.96 -4.98
CA ARG A 237 28.43 8.84 -6.45
C ARG A 237 28.60 10.21 -7.14
N PRO A 238 29.85 10.69 -7.29
CA PRO A 238 30.11 12.01 -7.86
C PRO A 238 29.55 12.18 -9.28
N SER A 239 29.62 11.15 -10.13
CA SER A 239 29.14 11.22 -11.51
C SER A 239 27.62 11.41 -11.64
N ILE A 240 26.85 11.09 -10.59
CA ILE A 240 25.39 11.24 -10.58
C ILE A 240 25.00 12.58 -9.96
N HIS A 241 25.63 12.97 -8.85
CA HIS A 241 25.18 14.10 -8.04
C HIS A 241 25.91 15.41 -8.30
N CYS A 242 27.14 15.38 -8.82
CA CYS A 242 27.89 16.59 -9.12
C CYS A 242 27.19 17.54 -10.09
N PRO A 243 26.55 17.09 -11.19
CA PRO A 243 25.78 17.98 -12.06
C PRO A 243 24.76 18.84 -11.31
N SER A 244 24.17 18.28 -10.25
CA SER A 244 23.15 18.95 -9.44
C SER A 244 23.71 20.06 -8.55
N LEU A 245 25.01 20.05 -8.25
CA LEU A 245 25.67 21.16 -7.52
C LEU A 245 26.04 22.33 -8.43
N GLY A 246 26.19 22.10 -9.74
CA GLY A 246 26.67 23.11 -10.70
C GLY A 246 25.66 24.21 -11.00
N PRO A 247 26.05 25.25 -11.75
CA PRO A 247 25.19 26.40 -12.03
C PRO A 247 23.82 26.06 -12.64
N SER A 248 23.74 25.01 -13.47
CA SER A 248 22.49 24.55 -14.09
C SER A 248 21.54 23.84 -13.11
N GLY A 249 22.05 23.33 -11.98
CA GLY A 249 21.29 22.49 -11.08
C GLY A 249 21.09 21.04 -11.55
N GLY A 250 21.71 20.65 -12.68
CA GLY A 250 21.60 19.31 -13.24
C GLY A 250 20.16 18.89 -13.51
N ASP A 251 19.88 17.60 -13.30
CA ASP A 251 18.54 17.03 -13.46
C ASP A 251 17.78 16.93 -12.12
N THR A 252 18.36 17.42 -11.02
CA THR A 252 17.80 17.27 -9.66
C THR A 252 17.44 18.60 -9.02
N CYS A 253 18.30 19.60 -9.17
CA CYS A 253 18.19 20.88 -8.48
C CYS A 253 18.01 22.04 -9.48
N PHE A 254 17.20 21.84 -10.52
CA PHE A 254 16.89 22.84 -11.54
C PHE A 254 15.57 23.57 -11.24
N ASN A 255 15.33 24.69 -11.93
CA ASN A 255 14.06 25.42 -11.83
C ASN A 255 13.02 24.69 -12.66
N ALA A 256 12.32 23.78 -12.01
CA ALA A 256 11.30 23.00 -12.65
C ALA A 256 10.05 23.84 -12.96
N ASN A 257 9.33 23.42 -14.00
CA ASN A 257 8.11 24.09 -14.40
C ASN A 257 6.99 23.69 -13.44
N TYR A 258 6.44 24.66 -12.71
CA TYR A 258 5.36 24.43 -11.74
C TYR A 258 4.20 23.58 -12.29
N ALA A 259 3.76 23.83 -13.53
CA ALA A 259 2.65 23.09 -14.10
C ALA A 259 3.02 21.62 -14.39
N GLU A 260 4.25 21.37 -14.84
CA GLU A 260 4.77 20.02 -15.08
C GLU A 260 4.95 19.25 -13.78
N GLU A 261 5.57 19.85 -12.77
CA GLU A 261 5.73 19.21 -11.46
C GLU A 261 4.40 18.91 -10.78
N THR A 262 3.45 19.85 -10.84
CA THR A 262 2.14 19.68 -10.21
C THR A 262 1.32 18.58 -10.89
N THR A 263 1.51 18.36 -12.19
CA THR A 263 0.73 17.37 -12.95
C THR A 263 1.42 16.01 -13.06
N THR A 264 2.71 15.93 -12.77
CA THR A 264 3.47 14.69 -12.83
C THR A 264 3.25 13.85 -11.57
N TYR A 265 2.64 12.67 -11.75
CA TYR A 265 2.51 11.65 -10.70
C TYR A 265 3.54 10.54 -10.96
N PRO A 266 4.61 10.44 -10.16
CA PRO A 266 5.74 9.54 -10.47
C PRO A 266 5.49 8.09 -10.05
N PHE A 267 4.43 7.80 -9.30
CA PHE A 267 4.19 6.48 -8.74
C PHE A 267 3.33 5.63 -9.67
N SER A 268 3.62 4.33 -9.71
CA SER A 268 2.82 3.36 -10.46
C SER A 268 1.44 3.12 -9.84
N SER A 269 1.32 3.27 -8.51
CA SER A 269 0.11 3.02 -7.71
C SER A 269 -0.27 4.20 -6.80
N SER A 270 -1.58 4.43 -6.62
CA SER A 270 -2.13 5.48 -5.77
C SER A 270 -1.96 5.10 -4.31
N PHE A 271 -1.61 6.08 -3.47
CA PHE A 271 -1.58 5.87 -2.02
C PHE A 271 -2.97 5.85 -1.38
N VAL A 272 -4.00 6.38 -2.05
CA VAL A 272 -5.37 6.41 -1.54
C VAL A 272 -6.27 5.69 -2.54
N ALA A 273 -6.83 4.56 -2.11
CA ALA A 273 -7.64 3.61 -2.86
C ALA A 273 -6.89 2.73 -3.89
N ALA A 274 -7.25 1.44 -3.90
CA ALA A 274 -6.72 0.46 -4.81
C ALA A 274 -7.04 0.86 -6.25
N ASN A 275 -5.97 1.07 -7.02
CA ASN A 275 -5.97 1.07 -8.48
C ASN A 275 -6.68 2.26 -9.15
N VAL A 276 -6.26 3.48 -8.82
CA VAL A 276 -6.69 4.70 -9.55
C VAL A 276 -5.56 5.55 -10.13
N SER A 277 -4.31 5.17 -9.91
CA SER A 277 -3.19 5.82 -10.60
C SER A 277 -2.78 5.02 -11.85
N SER A 278 -2.96 5.66 -13.00
CA SER A 278 -2.08 5.69 -14.17
C SER A 278 -1.51 4.38 -14.76
N GLY A 279 -2.16 3.24 -14.54
CA GLY A 279 -1.92 2.02 -15.34
C GLY A 279 -3.11 1.04 -15.35
N GLY A 280 -3.78 0.85 -14.22
CA GLY A 280 -4.93 -0.06 -14.13
C GLY A 280 -6.29 0.52 -14.55
N THR A 281 -6.38 1.83 -14.76
CA THR A 281 -7.59 2.53 -15.20
C THR A 281 -7.52 3.02 -16.64
N GLU A 282 -6.44 2.69 -17.36
CA GLU A 282 -6.26 3.10 -18.75
C GLU A 282 -7.40 2.54 -19.62
N GLY A 283 -8.15 3.43 -20.29
CA GLY A 283 -9.32 3.07 -21.09
C GLY A 283 -10.66 3.00 -20.32
N LEU A 284 -10.68 3.20 -19.00
CA LEU A 284 -11.92 3.35 -18.23
C LEU A 284 -12.43 4.79 -18.31
N SER A 285 -13.76 4.98 -18.29
CA SER A 285 -14.35 6.31 -18.23
C SER A 285 -14.28 6.90 -16.82
N ASP A 286 -14.22 8.23 -16.71
CA ASP A 286 -14.23 8.94 -15.41
C ASP A 286 -15.39 8.49 -14.49
N GLY A 287 -16.57 8.25 -15.07
CA GLY A 287 -17.72 7.72 -14.33
C GLY A 287 -17.48 6.32 -13.77
N THR A 288 -16.78 5.46 -14.51
CA THR A 288 -16.41 4.11 -14.06
C THR A 288 -15.39 4.19 -12.93
N ILE A 289 -14.40 5.08 -13.06
CA ILE A 289 -13.39 5.34 -12.03
C ILE A 289 -14.05 5.80 -10.72
N VAL A 290 -14.99 6.74 -10.77
CA VAL A 290 -15.71 7.22 -9.58
C VAL A 290 -16.50 6.11 -8.89
N GLU A 291 -17.16 5.23 -9.66
CA GLU A 291 -17.90 4.09 -9.10
C GLU A 291 -16.96 3.03 -8.47
N LEU A 292 -15.81 2.78 -9.08
CA LEU A 292 -14.75 1.93 -8.52
C LEU A 292 -14.19 2.52 -7.21
N MET A 293 -13.93 3.84 -7.17
CA MET A 293 -13.52 4.53 -5.94
C MET A 293 -14.58 4.40 -4.84
N ARG A 294 -15.87 4.61 -5.16
CA ARG A 294 -16.97 4.44 -4.20
C ARG A 294 -17.02 3.02 -3.63
N PHE A 295 -16.72 2.03 -4.47
CA PHE A 295 -16.68 0.64 -4.08
C PHE A 295 -15.50 0.32 -3.17
N ASP A 296 -14.30 0.78 -3.51
CA ASP A 296 -13.09 0.52 -2.71
C ASP A 296 -13.13 1.24 -1.36
N MET A 297 -13.75 2.43 -1.31
CA MET A 297 -14.03 3.15 -0.07
C MET A 297 -15.12 2.51 0.79
N GLN A 298 -15.79 1.44 0.35
CA GLN A 298 -16.66 0.64 1.22
C GLN A 298 -15.83 -0.19 2.19
N VAL A 299 -15.30 0.46 3.21
CA VAL A 299 -14.74 -0.22 4.38
C VAL A 299 -15.87 -0.98 5.07
N ILE A 300 -15.95 -2.29 4.85
CA ILE A 300 -16.75 -3.18 5.70
C ILE A 300 -15.97 -3.34 7.00
N TYR A 301 -16.24 -2.47 7.98
CA TYR A 301 -15.62 -2.54 9.30
C TYR A 301 -15.84 -3.94 9.91
N PRO A 302 -14.78 -4.72 10.21
CA PRO A 302 -14.90 -5.98 10.94
C PRO A 302 -15.26 -5.75 12.42
N THR A 303 -15.06 -4.52 12.93
CA THR A 303 -15.31 -4.13 14.32
C THR A 303 -16.78 -4.06 14.67
N THR A 304 -17.68 -4.08 13.69
CA THR A 304 -19.09 -4.37 13.91
C THR A 304 -19.28 -5.88 14.02
N VAL A 305 -18.76 -6.46 15.11
CA VAL A 305 -19.07 -7.85 15.54
C VAL A 305 -20.60 -8.06 15.64
N ALA A 306 -21.33 -6.97 15.87
CA ALA A 306 -22.79 -6.90 15.76
C ALA A 306 -23.30 -7.17 14.33
N PHE A 307 -22.67 -6.69 13.26
CA PHE A 307 -23.15 -6.95 11.89
C PHE A 307 -22.87 -8.37 11.44
N TYR A 308 -21.71 -8.95 11.76
CA TYR A 308 -21.47 -10.35 11.41
C TYR A 308 -22.43 -11.29 12.14
N SER A 309 -22.71 -11.03 13.43
CA SER A 309 -23.66 -11.83 14.21
C SER A 309 -25.13 -11.59 13.82
N ILE A 310 -25.54 -10.34 13.59
CA ILE A 310 -26.92 -10.01 13.20
C ILE A 310 -27.20 -10.50 11.79
N SER A 311 -26.33 -10.24 10.81
CA SER A 311 -26.53 -10.72 9.44
C SER A 311 -26.48 -12.25 9.36
N ALA A 312 -25.56 -12.91 10.08
CA ALA A 312 -25.57 -14.37 10.17
C ALA A 312 -26.82 -14.90 10.86
N PHE A 313 -27.29 -14.27 11.93
CA PHE A 313 -28.52 -14.65 12.62
C PHE A 313 -29.76 -14.48 11.72
N LEU A 314 -29.89 -13.34 11.04
CA LEU A 314 -30.96 -13.08 10.08
C LEU A 314 -30.91 -14.07 8.91
N TYR A 315 -29.71 -14.40 8.43
CA TYR A 315 -29.52 -15.41 7.39
C TYR A 315 -29.95 -16.81 7.87
N LEU A 316 -29.54 -17.23 9.07
CA LEU A 316 -29.97 -18.50 9.67
C LEU A 316 -31.48 -18.52 9.94
N LEU A 317 -32.06 -17.41 10.40
CA LEU A 317 -33.51 -17.27 10.61
C LEU A 317 -34.26 -17.37 9.28
N LEU A 318 -33.76 -16.72 8.23
CA LEU A 318 -34.30 -16.80 6.87
C LEU A 318 -34.29 -18.26 6.40
N LEU A 319 -33.14 -18.95 6.48
CA LEU A 319 -33.04 -20.36 6.10
C LEU A 319 -33.97 -21.25 6.91
N TYR A 320 -34.10 -21.01 8.21
CA TYR A 320 -35.01 -21.73 9.10
C TYR A 320 -36.47 -21.56 8.68
N VAL A 321 -36.93 -20.31 8.47
CA VAL A 321 -38.30 -20.02 8.04
C VAL A 321 -38.59 -20.64 6.68
N ASN A 322 -37.66 -20.54 5.73
CA ASN A 322 -37.79 -21.17 4.42
C ASN A 322 -37.83 -22.70 4.53
N GLY A 323 -37.00 -23.30 5.39
CA GLY A 323 -37.02 -24.73 5.65
C GLY A 323 -38.35 -25.22 6.23
N LYS A 324 -38.94 -24.46 7.16
CA LYS A 324 -40.29 -24.72 7.68
C LYS A 324 -41.38 -24.55 6.62
N GLY A 325 -41.24 -23.55 5.75
CA GLY A 325 -42.13 -23.36 4.61
C GLY A 325 -42.10 -24.54 3.65
N VAL A 326 -40.91 -25.01 3.27
CA VAL A 326 -40.73 -26.18 2.41
C VAL A 326 -41.28 -27.45 3.06
N ASP A 327 -40.99 -27.69 4.34
CA ASP A 327 -41.54 -28.82 5.10
C ASP A 327 -43.07 -28.80 5.09
N PHE A 328 -43.69 -27.64 5.36
CA PHE A 328 -45.13 -27.46 5.32
C PHE A 328 -45.73 -27.74 3.93
N LEU A 329 -45.12 -27.20 2.87
CA LEU A 329 -45.56 -27.44 1.49
C LEU A 329 -45.45 -28.92 1.12
N LEU A 330 -44.35 -29.59 1.49
CA LEU A 330 -44.15 -31.01 1.22
C LEU A 330 -45.16 -31.88 1.97
N VAL A 331 -45.47 -31.59 3.24
CA VAL A 331 -46.52 -32.28 3.99
C VAL A 331 -47.88 -32.13 3.32
N ARG A 332 -48.17 -30.95 2.76
CA ARG A 332 -49.48 -30.66 2.15
C ARG A 332 -49.64 -31.26 0.75
N PHE A 333 -48.58 -31.27 -0.05
CA PHE A 333 -48.66 -31.60 -1.47
C PHE A 333 -48.05 -32.96 -1.85
N SER A 334 -47.23 -33.58 -0.99
CA SER A 334 -46.68 -34.91 -1.23
C SER A 334 -47.35 -35.96 -0.36
N LYS A 335 -47.84 -37.04 -0.99
CA LYS A 335 -48.43 -38.18 -0.28
C LYS A 335 -47.37 -39.05 0.41
N ASP A 336 -46.16 -39.08 -0.13
CA ASP A 336 -45.07 -39.94 0.34
C ASP A 336 -44.22 -39.26 1.42
N TYR A 337 -44.13 -37.93 1.40
CA TYR A 337 -43.30 -37.17 2.34
C TYR A 337 -43.64 -37.44 3.82
N PRO A 338 -44.92 -37.50 4.27
CA PRO A 338 -45.25 -37.82 5.65
C PRO A 338 -44.77 -39.21 6.11
N ALA A 339 -44.65 -40.17 5.19
CA ALA A 339 -44.21 -41.54 5.48
C ALA A 339 -42.68 -41.67 5.64
N LEU A 340 -41.91 -40.66 5.25
CA LEU A 340 -40.46 -40.67 5.36
C LEU A 340 -40.00 -40.60 6.83
N SER A 341 -38.85 -41.22 7.11
CA SER A 341 -38.15 -41.06 8.38
C SER A 341 -37.72 -39.60 8.59
N PHE A 342 -37.54 -39.18 9.84
CA PHE A 342 -37.12 -37.81 10.16
C PHE A 342 -35.83 -37.38 9.43
N SER A 343 -34.85 -38.28 9.33
CA SER A 343 -33.60 -38.01 8.60
C SER A 343 -33.85 -37.77 7.11
N ASN A 344 -34.73 -38.57 6.50
CA ASN A 344 -35.06 -38.43 5.08
C ASN A 344 -35.87 -37.16 4.81
N LYS A 345 -36.81 -36.80 5.70
CA LYS A 345 -37.54 -35.52 5.64
C LYS A 345 -36.58 -34.33 5.65
N ARG A 346 -35.65 -34.31 6.61
CA ARG A 346 -34.62 -33.27 6.70
C ARG A 346 -33.80 -33.18 5.41
N ASN A 347 -33.32 -34.31 4.89
CA ASN A 347 -32.51 -34.35 3.68
C ASN A 347 -33.28 -33.80 2.46
N VAL A 348 -34.56 -34.15 2.31
CA VAL A 348 -35.42 -33.65 1.23
C VAL A 348 -35.61 -32.13 1.35
N VAL A 349 -35.90 -31.61 2.54
CA VAL A 349 -36.02 -30.15 2.78
C VAL A 349 -34.72 -29.43 2.46
N THR A 350 -33.58 -29.94 2.96
CA THR A 350 -32.25 -29.37 2.67
C THR A 350 -31.95 -29.40 1.17
N TYR A 351 -32.30 -30.47 0.46
CA TYR A 351 -32.09 -30.58 -0.98
C TYR A 351 -32.93 -29.55 -1.76
N CYS A 352 -34.20 -29.39 -1.41
CA CYS A 352 -35.08 -28.37 -2.01
C CYS A 352 -34.54 -26.96 -1.77
N LEU A 353 -34.15 -26.63 -0.53
CA LEU A 353 -33.57 -25.32 -0.20
C LEU A 353 -32.27 -25.06 -0.96
N ASN A 354 -31.36 -26.04 -0.99
CA ASN A 354 -30.09 -25.91 -1.68
C ASN A 354 -30.30 -25.69 -3.18
N THR A 355 -31.23 -26.43 -3.80
CA THR A 355 -31.56 -26.27 -5.22
C THR A 355 -32.12 -24.88 -5.52
N PHE A 356 -33.05 -24.40 -4.69
CA PHE A 356 -33.64 -23.07 -4.83
C PHE A 356 -32.57 -21.96 -4.72
N TRP A 357 -31.84 -21.92 -3.61
CA TRP A 357 -30.84 -20.87 -3.37
C TRP A 357 -29.66 -20.93 -4.34
N THR A 358 -29.24 -22.12 -4.79
CA THR A 358 -28.24 -22.25 -5.86
C THR A 358 -28.77 -21.63 -7.17
N THR A 359 -30.04 -21.83 -7.49
CA THR A 359 -30.66 -21.24 -8.68
C THR A 359 -30.70 -19.72 -8.59
N VAL A 360 -31.07 -19.18 -7.42
CA VAL A 360 -31.04 -17.72 -7.17
C VAL A 360 -29.63 -17.16 -7.32
N ALA A 361 -28.63 -17.80 -6.74
CA ALA A 361 -27.24 -17.37 -6.86
C ALA A 361 -26.76 -17.37 -8.32
N PHE A 362 -27.16 -18.37 -9.11
CA PHE A 362 -26.82 -18.44 -10.52
C PHE A 362 -27.48 -17.32 -11.34
N ILE A 363 -28.74 -16.98 -11.06
CA ILE A 363 -29.43 -15.85 -11.69
C ILE A 363 -28.67 -14.55 -11.38
N LEU A 364 -28.33 -14.30 -10.11
CA LEU A 364 -27.56 -13.13 -9.70
C LEU A 364 -26.20 -13.05 -10.42
N GLN A 365 -25.51 -14.17 -10.60
CA GLN A 365 -24.26 -14.22 -11.37
C GLN A 365 -24.47 -13.88 -12.86
N ILE A 366 -25.58 -14.30 -13.46
CA ILE A 366 -25.92 -13.94 -14.85
C ILE A 366 -26.17 -12.44 -14.96
N VAL A 367 -26.93 -11.85 -14.05
CA VAL A 367 -27.21 -10.39 -14.08
C VAL A 367 -25.92 -9.59 -13.87
N ALA A 368 -25.01 -10.08 -13.04
CA ALA A 368 -23.69 -9.50 -12.81
C ALA A 368 -22.68 -9.75 -13.96
N SER A 369 -22.94 -10.68 -14.89
CA SER A 369 -21.99 -11.10 -15.93
C SER A 369 -21.43 -9.99 -16.83
N PRO A 370 -22.10 -8.86 -17.10
CA PRO A 370 -21.50 -7.76 -17.85
C PRO A 370 -20.24 -7.14 -17.21
N MET A 371 -20.00 -7.38 -15.91
CA MET A 371 -18.74 -7.00 -15.25
C MET A 371 -17.52 -7.66 -15.91
N LEU A 372 -17.68 -8.85 -16.50
CA LEU A 372 -16.62 -9.54 -17.24
C LEU A 372 -16.19 -8.78 -18.51
N GLY A 373 -17.02 -7.85 -19.00
CA GLY A 373 -16.71 -6.95 -20.11
C GLY A 373 -16.27 -5.54 -19.68
N GLY A 374 -15.95 -5.32 -18.40
CA GLY A 374 -15.50 -4.03 -17.88
C GLY A 374 -16.62 -3.04 -17.50
N TYR A 375 -17.88 -3.47 -17.52
CA TYR A 375 -19.02 -2.62 -17.18
C TYR A 375 -19.42 -2.77 -15.71
N TYR A 376 -18.76 -1.99 -14.85
CA TYR A 376 -18.99 -1.97 -13.42
C TYR A 376 -20.11 -0.99 -13.05
N THR A 377 -21.17 -1.48 -12.43
CA THR A 377 -22.19 -0.66 -11.77
C THR A 377 -22.42 -1.18 -10.36
N TRP A 378 -22.87 -0.31 -9.47
CA TRP A 378 -23.16 -0.67 -8.08
C TRP A 378 -24.07 -1.90 -7.93
N ASP A 379 -25.15 -1.94 -8.71
CA ASP A 379 -26.12 -3.01 -8.66
C ASP A 379 -25.50 -4.36 -9.04
N ARG A 380 -24.68 -4.40 -10.09
CA ARG A 380 -24.04 -5.63 -10.59
C ARG A 380 -23.02 -6.18 -9.60
N ILE A 381 -22.25 -5.30 -8.97
CA ILE A 381 -21.28 -5.72 -7.95
C ILE A 381 -22.03 -6.20 -6.70
N GLY A 382 -23.13 -5.54 -6.33
CA GLY A 382 -24.03 -5.98 -5.27
C GLY A 382 -24.59 -7.38 -5.53
N GLU A 383 -25.07 -7.65 -6.74
CA GLU A 383 -25.58 -8.96 -7.16
C GLU A 383 -24.50 -10.05 -7.10
N ALA A 384 -23.28 -9.76 -7.57
CA ALA A 384 -22.16 -10.69 -7.49
C ALA A 384 -21.80 -11.04 -6.04
N ARG A 385 -21.74 -10.03 -5.15
CA ARG A 385 -21.50 -10.21 -3.72
C ARG A 385 -22.60 -11.05 -3.07
N MET A 386 -23.86 -10.75 -3.36
CA MET A 386 -25.00 -11.51 -2.84
C MET A 386 -24.95 -12.97 -3.30
N ALA A 387 -24.61 -13.24 -4.56
CA ALA A 387 -24.42 -14.60 -5.04
C ALA A 387 -23.32 -15.34 -4.27
N ALA A 388 -22.17 -14.69 -4.05
CA ALA A 388 -21.05 -15.27 -3.29
C ALA A 388 -21.42 -15.58 -1.84
N VAL A 389 -22.17 -14.70 -1.17
CA VAL A 389 -22.67 -14.92 0.20
C VAL A 389 -23.65 -16.11 0.24
N ILE A 390 -24.59 -16.19 -0.70
CA ILE A 390 -25.55 -17.29 -0.79
C ILE A 390 -24.82 -18.63 -0.97
N ILE A 391 -23.87 -18.69 -1.91
CA ILE A 391 -23.08 -19.90 -2.18
C ILE A 391 -22.29 -20.29 -0.92
N SER A 392 -21.58 -19.35 -0.31
CA SER A 392 -20.76 -19.60 0.88
C SER A 392 -21.59 -20.12 2.06
N GLY A 393 -22.78 -19.58 2.28
CA GLY A 393 -23.70 -20.04 3.32
C GLY A 393 -24.19 -21.47 3.10
N LEU A 394 -24.50 -21.86 1.85
CA LEU A 394 -24.95 -23.22 1.52
C LEU A 394 -23.88 -24.30 1.74
N TYR A 395 -22.60 -23.97 1.57
CA TYR A 395 -21.50 -24.93 1.74
C TYR A 395 -21.03 -25.08 3.20
N LYS A 396 -21.28 -24.09 4.06
CA LYS A 396 -20.87 -24.14 5.48
C LYS A 396 -21.61 -25.23 6.28
N ASP A 397 -22.87 -25.50 5.95
CA ASP A 397 -23.74 -26.47 6.64
C ASP A 397 -23.53 -27.94 6.24
N ARG A 398 -22.61 -28.23 5.30
CA ARG A 398 -22.32 -29.62 4.87
C ARG A 398 -21.17 -30.31 5.62
N THR A 399 -20.54 -29.66 6.59
CA THR A 399 -19.55 -30.37 7.43
C THR A 399 -20.29 -31.28 8.41
N PRO A 400 -20.07 -32.61 8.36
CA PRO A 400 -20.72 -33.52 9.29
C PRO A 400 -20.08 -33.33 10.68
N CYS A 401 -20.79 -32.69 11.61
CA CYS A 401 -20.55 -32.83 13.04
C CYS A 401 -20.82 -34.29 13.42
N GLY A 402 -19.79 -35.11 13.26
CA GLY A 402 -19.86 -36.56 13.41
C GLY A 402 -18.66 -37.12 14.15
N VAL A 403 -18.26 -36.55 15.30
CA VAL A 403 -17.51 -37.27 16.34
C VAL A 403 -17.88 -36.74 17.73
N SER A 404 -18.51 -37.62 18.52
CA SER A 404 -18.60 -37.67 19.99
C SER A 404 -19.21 -36.51 20.79
N ARG A 405 -20.32 -36.82 21.49
CA ARG A 405 -20.82 -36.09 22.66
C ARG A 405 -19.81 -36.17 23.81
N ARG A 406 -18.90 -35.20 23.90
CA ARG A 406 -18.35 -34.62 25.15
C ARG A 406 -17.34 -33.54 24.74
N ILE A 407 -17.35 -32.43 25.49
CA ILE A 407 -16.54 -31.21 25.29
C ILE A 407 -17.24 -30.15 24.42
N CYS A 408 -18.28 -29.52 25.01
CA CYS A 408 -18.59 -28.12 24.71
C CYS A 408 -17.85 -27.26 25.76
N THR A 409 -16.54 -27.13 25.64
CA THR A 409 -15.71 -26.08 26.25
C THR A 409 -14.30 -26.15 25.64
N GLY A 410 -13.90 -25.13 24.88
CA GLY A 410 -12.49 -24.92 24.50
C GLY A 410 -12.21 -24.75 23.01
N SER A 411 -11.79 -23.54 22.66
CA SER A 411 -10.86 -23.16 21.59
C SER A 411 -11.19 -23.52 20.14
N PHE A 412 -11.47 -22.47 19.35
CA PHE A 412 -11.38 -22.46 17.90
C PHE A 412 -9.94 -22.79 17.46
N GLN A 413 -9.73 -23.97 16.89
CA GLN A 413 -8.58 -24.27 16.04
C GLN A 413 -9.06 -24.80 14.70
N SER A 414 -8.47 -24.19 13.67
CA SER A 414 -8.66 -24.38 12.23
C SER A 414 -8.63 -25.84 11.79
N LEU A 415 -9.64 -26.26 11.00
CA LEU A 415 -9.56 -27.47 10.17
C LEU A 415 -10.14 -27.21 8.77
N ARG A 416 -9.34 -27.54 7.75
CA ARG A 416 -9.59 -27.36 6.31
C ARG A 416 -10.69 -28.31 5.81
N PRO A 417 -11.57 -27.87 4.90
CA PRO A 417 -12.43 -28.75 4.13
C PRO A 417 -12.01 -28.82 2.65
N SER A 418 -11.85 -30.05 2.17
CA SER A 418 -11.66 -30.41 0.76
C SER A 418 -12.90 -31.09 0.19
N GLN A 419 -13.15 -30.83 -1.11
CA GLN A 419 -14.11 -31.47 -2.05
C GLN A 419 -15.59 -31.08 -1.83
N VAL A 420 -16.36 -30.60 -2.83
CA VAL A 420 -16.70 -31.22 -4.14
C VAL A 420 -17.23 -30.11 -5.08
N LEU A 421 -16.80 -30.03 -6.37
CA LEU A 421 -17.67 -30.17 -7.58
C LEU A 421 -17.04 -29.76 -8.93
N LEU A 422 -17.74 -30.26 -9.96
CA LEU A 422 -17.47 -30.43 -11.39
C LEU A 422 -17.22 -29.18 -12.25
N THR A 423 -16.38 -29.32 -13.28
CA THR A 423 -16.13 -28.34 -14.35
C THR A 423 -17.10 -28.46 -15.54
N GLY A 424 -17.40 -27.32 -16.18
CA GLY A 424 -18.40 -27.11 -17.24
C GLY A 424 -18.22 -27.86 -18.58
N SER A 425 -17.09 -28.54 -18.82
CA SER A 425 -16.96 -29.42 -20.00
C SER A 425 -17.84 -30.69 -19.90
N THR A 426 -18.13 -31.14 -18.67
CA THR A 426 -19.02 -32.30 -18.43
C THR A 426 -20.48 -31.97 -18.75
N ILE A 427 -20.88 -30.69 -18.60
CA ILE A 427 -22.25 -30.23 -18.86
C ILE A 427 -22.55 -30.23 -20.36
N LEU A 428 -21.55 -29.95 -21.22
CA LEU A 428 -21.73 -29.98 -22.67
C LEU A 428 -21.89 -31.41 -23.22
N SER A 429 -21.37 -32.44 -22.53
CA SER A 429 -21.51 -33.84 -22.93
C SER A 429 -22.83 -34.47 -22.47
N ILE A 430 -23.36 -34.04 -21.32
CA ILE A 430 -24.65 -34.53 -20.80
C ILE A 430 -25.83 -33.93 -21.57
N VAL A 431 -25.74 -32.65 -21.99
CA VAL A 431 -26.77 -32.02 -22.84
C VAL A 431 -26.84 -32.69 -24.23
N LYS A 432 -25.73 -33.23 -24.74
CA LYS A 432 -25.70 -33.93 -26.04
C LYS A 432 -26.31 -35.34 -25.99
N ALA A 433 -26.34 -35.98 -24.81
CA ALA A 433 -26.93 -37.31 -24.62
C ALA A 433 -28.45 -37.27 -24.35
N GLY A 434 -29.01 -36.12 -23.93
CA GLY A 434 -30.43 -35.98 -23.60
C GLY A 434 -31.39 -35.78 -24.79
N PHE A 435 -30.88 -35.51 -26.00
CA PHE A 435 -31.70 -35.13 -27.16
C PHE A 435 -31.93 -36.23 -28.21
N LEU A 436 -31.33 -37.42 -28.08
CA LEU A 436 -31.58 -38.54 -28.97
C LEU A 436 -32.09 -39.74 -28.15
N GLY A 437 -33.39 -39.95 -28.20
CA GLY A 437 -34.07 -41.02 -27.48
C GLY A 437 -33.56 -42.40 -27.88
N ALA A 438 -33.16 -43.20 -26.89
CA ALA A 438 -32.91 -44.63 -27.04
C ALA A 438 -33.72 -45.39 -25.98
N ARG A 439 -34.49 -46.40 -26.44
CA ARG A 439 -35.25 -47.32 -25.59
C ARG A 439 -34.32 -48.15 -24.70
N PRO A 440 -34.74 -48.53 -23.48
CA PRO A 440 -33.94 -49.40 -22.61
C PRO A 440 -33.89 -50.85 -23.14
N PRO A 441 -32.77 -51.57 -22.96
CA PRO A 441 -32.68 -52.99 -23.28
C PRO A 441 -33.40 -53.83 -22.21
N LYS A 442 -34.09 -54.88 -22.66
CA LYS A 442 -34.67 -55.93 -21.81
C LYS A 442 -33.55 -56.69 -21.08
N GLN A 443 -33.70 -56.86 -19.77
CA GLN A 443 -32.88 -57.81 -19.00
C GLN A 443 -33.27 -59.26 -19.36
N PRO A 444 -32.30 -60.18 -19.48
CA PRO A 444 -32.60 -61.60 -19.49
C PRO A 444 -32.85 -62.07 -18.05
N LEU A 445 -33.96 -62.79 -17.88
CA LEU A 445 -34.12 -63.78 -16.82
C LEU A 445 -33.13 -64.91 -17.06
N ASP A 446 -32.57 -65.48 -15.98
CA ASP A 446 -32.23 -66.90 -15.81
C ASP A 446 -31.44 -67.08 -14.50
N PRO A 447 -31.38 -68.30 -13.92
CA PRO A 447 -32.47 -69.23 -13.62
C PRO A 447 -32.74 -69.37 -12.10
#